data_AF-A0A3N9Y8K3-F1
#
_entry.id   AF-A0A3N9Y8K3-F1
#
_cell.length_a   1.000
_cell.length_b   1.000
_cell.length_c   1.000
_cell.angle_alpha   90.00
_cell.angle_beta   90.00
_cell.angle_gamma   90.00
#
_symmetry.space_group_name_H-M   'P 1'
#
loop_
_entity.id
_entity.type
_entity.pdbx_description
1 polymer ?
#
loop_
_entity_poly.entity_id
_entity_poly.type
_entity_poly.pdbx_seq_one_letter_code
_entity_poly.pdbx_strand_id
1 'polypeptide(L)' 'MGAGRPWRGVLVAITTPFRADLSVDFDQLQEHVSWLAAEGCHGVAPCVSMGEYRALSDDERAAVVKQ' A
#
# COMPACT_ATOMS: atom_id res chain seq x y z
N MET A 1 27.89 4.41 -10.17
CA MET A 1 26.47 4.66 -9.84
C MET A 1 26.24 4.10 -8.45
N GLY A 2 26.12 4.96 -7.43
CA GLY A 2 25.95 4.48 -6.05
C GLY A 2 24.63 3.73 -5.93
N ALA A 3 24.63 2.56 -5.30
CA ALA A 3 23.42 1.83 -4.98
C ALA A 3 22.38 2.79 -4.41
N GLY A 4 21.19 2.85 -5.03
CA GLY A 4 20.12 3.73 -4.58
C GLY A 4 19.87 3.50 -3.10
N ARG A 5 19.93 4.56 -2.29
CA ARG A 5 19.66 4.45 -0.86
C ARG A 5 18.16 4.18 -0.71
N PRO A 6 17.75 2.97 -0.30
CA PRO A 6 16.33 2.70 -0.11
C PRO A 6 15.78 3.61 0.99
N TRP A 7 14.46 3.79 1.01
CA TRP A 7 13.76 4.53 2.07
C TRP A 7 14.09 6.03 2.09
N ARG A 8 14.06 6.67 0.92
CA ARG A 8 14.30 8.10 0.72
C ARG A 8 13.07 8.77 0.10
N GLY A 9 12.81 10.01 0.51
CA GLY A 9 11.68 10.79 0.01
C GLY A 9 10.42 10.61 0.84
N VAL A 10 9.26 10.83 0.22
CA VAL A 10 7.96 10.70 0.87
C VAL A 10 7.47 9.26 0.75
N LEU A 11 7.40 8.56 1.89
CA LEU A 11 6.86 7.20 1.99
C LEU A 11 5.52 7.28 2.72
N VAL A 12 4.45 6.90 2.04
CA VAL A 12 3.08 7.13 2.53
C VAL A 12 2.55 5.89 3.22
N ALA A 13 2.13 6.01 4.48
CA ALA A 13 1.29 5.01 5.11
C ALA A 13 -0.09 5.03 4.43
N ILE A 14 -0.46 3.93 3.77
CA ILE A 14 -1.74 3.84 3.04
C ILE A 14 -2.74 2.98 3.80
N THR A 15 -4.02 3.32 3.66
CA THR A 15 -5.15 2.51 4.09
C THR A 15 -5.37 1.34 3.13
N THR A 16 -6.02 0.28 3.62
CA THR A 16 -6.48 -0.83 2.79
C THR A 16 -7.91 -0.53 2.33
N PRO A 17 -8.16 -0.34 1.02
CA PRO A 17 -9.51 -0.17 0.52
C PRO A 17 -10.27 -1.49 0.54
N PHE A 18 -11.56 -1.41 0.88
CA PHE A 18 -12.45 -2.56 0.95
C PHE A 18 -13.68 -2.33 0.09
N ARG A 19 -14.19 -3.41 -0.51
CA ARG A 19 -15.49 -3.44 -1.16
C ARG A 19 -16.60 -3.46 -0.12
N ALA A 20 -17.85 -3.31 -0.58
CA ALA A 20 -19.02 -3.34 0.29
C ALA A 20 -19.20 -4.67 1.05
N ASP A 21 -18.65 -5.76 0.52
CA ASP A 21 -18.65 -7.09 1.15
C ASP A 21 -17.46 -7.32 2.09
N LEU A 22 -16.66 -6.27 2.34
CA LEU A 22 -15.43 -6.28 3.16
C LEU A 22 -14.27 -7.09 2.57
N SER A 23 -14.36 -7.54 1.32
CA SER A 23 -13.19 -8.04 0.60
C SER A 23 -12.24 -6.89 0.24
N VAL A 24 -10.93 -7.16 0.20
CA VAL A 24 -9.93 -6.16 -0.20
C VAL A 24 -10.15 -5.73 -1.66
N ASP A 25 -10.19 -4.42 -1.88
CA ASP A 25 -10.33 -3.84 -3.22
C ASP A 25 -8.96 -3.58 -3.85
N PHE A 26 -8.40 -4.60 -4.50
CA PHE A 26 -7.09 -4.50 -5.12
C PHE A 26 -7.03 -3.52 -6.30
N ASP A 27 -8.14 -3.30 -7.00
CA ASP A 27 -8.18 -2.37 -8.14
C ASP A 27 -8.05 -0.93 -7.63
N GLN A 28 -8.82 -0.58 -6.60
CA GLN A 28 -8.72 0.72 -5.94
C GLN A 28 -7.37 0.93 -5.26
N LEU A 29 -6.79 -0.15 -4.68
CA LEU A 29 -5.45 -0.09 -4.09
C LEU A 29 -4.40 0.28 -5.14
N GLN A 30 -4.41 -0.37 -6.31
CA GLN A 30 -3.48 -0.07 -7.41
C GLN A 30 -3.68 1.33 -7.97
N GLU A 31 -4.93 1.79 -8.11
CA GLU A 31 -5.23 3.16 -8.52
C GLU A 31 -4.66 4.19 -7.52
N HIS A 32 -4.86 3.97 -6.22
CA HIS A 32 -4.36 4.85 -5.17
C HIS A 32 -2.83 4.91 -5.16
N VAL A 33 -2.15 3.77 -5.27
CA VAL A 33 -0.68 3.70 -5.36
C VAL A 33 -0.18 4.44 -6.61
N SER A 34 -0.83 4.23 -7.76
CA SER A 34 -0.47 4.89 -9.02
C SER A 34 -0.64 6.40 -8.94
N TRP A 35 -1.72 6.87 -8.30
CA TRP A 35 -1.94 8.29 -8.04
C TRP A 35 -0.86 8.88 -7.13
N LEU A 36 -0.53 8.23 -6.01
CA LEU A 36 0.53 8.69 -5.11
C LEU A 36 1.88 8.82 -5.82
N ALA A 37 2.21 7.86 -6.69
CA ALA A 37 3.42 7.91 -7.49
C ALA A 37 3.41 9.09 -8.48
N ALA A 38 2.26 9.35 -9.14
CA ALA A 38 2.08 10.49 -10.04
C ALA A 38 2.23 11.85 -9.32
N GLU A 39 1.79 11.92 -8.05
CA GLU A 39 1.94 13.10 -7.19
C GLU A 39 3.35 13.24 -6.57
N GLY A 40 4.29 12.36 -6.94
CA GLY A 40 5.69 12.45 -6.52
C GLY A 40 6.01 11.77 -5.19
N CYS A 41 5.14 10.90 -4.68
CA CYS A 41 5.49 10.02 -3.56
C CYS A 41 6.53 8.98 -4.02
N HIS A 42 7.45 8.64 -3.11
CA HIS A 42 8.62 7.81 -3.40
C HIS A 42 8.43 6.35 -2.96
N GLY A 43 7.31 6.05 -2.31
CA GLY A 43 6.93 4.70 -1.91
C GLY A 43 5.70 4.70 -1.01
N VAL A 44 5.23 3.49 -0.71
CA VAL A 44 4.10 3.24 0.18
C VAL A 44 4.48 2.24 1.27
N ALA A 45 3.82 2.37 2.41
CA ALA A 45 3.92 1.46 3.55
C ALA A 45 2.50 0.92 3.85
N PRO A 46 2.08 -0.18 3.21
CA PRO A 46 0.82 -0.85 3.51
C PRO A 46 0.95 -1.68 4.80
N CYS A 47 -0.17 -2.22 5.30
CA CYS A 47 -0.19 -3.10 6.46
C CYS A 47 0.47 -2.50 7.72
N VAL A 48 0.44 -1.18 7.85
CA VAL A 48 0.83 -0.45 9.07
C VAL A 48 -0.39 -0.29 9.99
N SER A 49 -0.26 0.41 11.13
CA SER A 49 -1.41 0.65 12.02
C SER A 49 -2.61 1.26 11.31
N MET A 50 -2.38 2.18 10.37
CA MET A 50 -3.39 2.79 9.49
C MET A 50 -3.81 1.89 8.31
N GLY A 51 -3.04 0.85 7.97
CA GLY A 51 -3.35 -0.06 6.87
C GLY A 51 -4.20 -1.26 7.29
N GLU A 52 -4.93 -1.16 8.41
CA GLU A 52 -5.86 -2.18 8.89
C GLU A 52 -5.23 -3.57 9.09
N TYR A 53 -3.93 -3.66 9.33
CA TYR A 53 -3.18 -4.93 9.34
C TYR A 53 -3.73 -5.99 10.31
N ARG A 54 -4.39 -5.54 11.38
CA ARG A 54 -5.02 -6.40 12.40
C ARG A 54 -6.34 -7.03 11.96
N ALA A 55 -6.99 -6.44 10.96
CA ALA A 55 -8.25 -6.93 10.40
C ALA A 55 -8.05 -7.90 9.25
N LEU A 56 -6.87 -7.88 8.63
CA LEU A 56 -6.51 -8.77 7.52
C LEU A 56 -5.96 -10.10 8.03
N SER A 57 -6.25 -11.18 7.31
CA SER A 57 -5.53 -12.46 7.42
C SER A 57 -4.09 -12.35 6.91
N ASP A 58 -3.27 -13.35 7.20
CA ASP A 58 -1.89 -13.45 6.72
C ASP A 58 -1.83 -13.45 5.18
N ASP A 59 -2.75 -14.16 4.54
CA ASP A 59 -2.84 -14.25 3.07
C ASP A 59 -3.27 -12.91 2.45
N GLU A 60 -4.22 -12.20 3.06
CA GLU A 60 -4.63 -10.86 2.60
C GLU A 60 -3.49 -9.85 2.77
N ARG A 61 -2.77 -9.86 3.89
CA ARG A 61 -1.58 -9.00 4.07
C ARG A 61 -0.52 -9.29 3.02
N ALA A 62 -0.27 -10.57 2.72
CA ALA A 62 0.67 -10.96 1.68
C ALA A 62 0.19 -10.54 0.28
N ALA A 63 -1.12 -10.62 0.01
CA ALA A 63 -1.71 -10.19 -1.25
C ALA A 63 -1.58 -8.68 -1.45
N VAL A 64 -1.87 -7.88 -0.41
CA VAL A 64 -1.74 -6.40 -0.42
C VAL A 64 -0.32 -5.95 -0.78
N VAL A 65 0.71 -6.66 -0.31
CA VAL A 65 2.12 -6.32 -0.61
C VAL A 65 2.54 -6.77 -2.02
N LYS A 66 1.87 -7.76 -2.61
CA LYS A 66 2.20 -8.31 -3.94
C LYS A 66 1.58 -7.54 -5.10
N GLN A 67 0.47 -6.84 -4.87
CA GLN A 67 -0.16 -5.98 -5.88
C GLN A 67 0.72 -4.77 -6.18
#